data_AF-A0A4Q7DXK8-F1
#
_entry.id   AF-A0A4Q7DXK8-F1
#
_cell.length_a   1.000
_cell.length_b   1.000
_cell.length_c   1.000
_cell.angle_alpha   90.00
_cell.angle_beta   90.00
_cell.angle_gamma   90.00
#
_symmetry.space_group_name_H-M   'P 1'
#
loop_
_entity.id
_entity.type
_entity.pdbx_description
1 polymer ?
#
loop_
_entity_poly.entity_id
_entity_poly.type
_entity_poly.pdbx_seq_one_letter_code
_entity_poly.pdbx_strand_id
1 'polypeptide(L)'
;MASILHDQLQSMALKQYIKQLAPEKLQQLIKNPDISEADLKLIQKNTGNETIKQLATEKLQHLNSQAIQESLNSYRRLHDARGWAASIARAQSLNDLKYRYKNATPDEKVKIRDILHNAN
;
A
#
# COMPACT_ATOMS: atom_id res chain seq x y z
N MET A 1 -17.36 20.30 4.88
CA MET A 1 -17.68 18.86 4.96
C MET A 1 -18.04 18.41 3.56
N ALA A 2 -17.21 17.60 2.91
CA ALA A 2 -17.60 16.96 1.65
C ALA A 2 -18.83 16.07 1.92
N SER A 3 -19.87 16.19 1.10
CA SER A 3 -21.11 15.44 1.29
C SER A 3 -20.86 13.96 1.01
N ILE A 4 -21.32 13.07 1.88
CA ILE A 4 -21.25 11.59 1.70
C ILE A 4 -21.76 11.20 0.32
N LEU A 5 -22.77 11.90 -0.19
CA LEU A 5 -23.34 11.69 -1.52
C LEU A 5 -22.33 12.00 -2.64
N HIS A 6 -21.51 13.04 -2.48
CA HIS A 6 -20.48 13.42 -3.46
C HIS A 6 -19.39 12.34 -3.56
N ASP A 7 -18.91 11.85 -2.42
CA ASP A 7 -17.88 10.79 -2.37
C ASP A 7 -18.41 9.48 -2.97
N GLN A 8 -19.69 9.15 -2.70
CA GLN A 8 -20.36 8.00 -3.30
C GLN A 8 -20.47 8.13 -4.83
N LEU A 9 -20.90 9.30 -5.33
CA LEU A 9 -21.01 9.58 -6.76
C LEU A 9 -19.64 9.52 -7.46
N GLN A 10 -18.61 10.12 -6.87
CA GLN A 10 -17.24 10.03 -7.39
C GLN A 10 -16.75 8.58 -7.45
N SER A 11 -16.99 7.79 -6.40
CA SER A 11 -16.62 6.38 -6.38
C SER A 11 -17.33 5.58 -7.48
N MET A 12 -18.63 5.81 -7.68
CA MET A 12 -19.39 5.13 -8.75
C MET A 12 -18.90 5.54 -10.15
N ALA A 13 -18.65 6.82 -10.37
CA ALA A 13 -18.12 7.34 -11.62
C ALA A 13 -16.76 6.70 -11.96
N LEU A 14 -15.85 6.62 -10.98
CA LEU A 14 -14.55 5.98 -11.14
C LEU A 14 -14.66 4.49 -11.44
N LYS A 15 -15.57 3.77 -10.77
CA LYS A 15 -15.82 2.34 -11.06
C LYS A 15 -16.30 2.14 -12.49
N GLN A 16 -17.24 2.97 -12.94
CA GLN A 16 -17.78 2.90 -14.30
C GLN A 16 -16.72 3.25 -15.34
N TYR A 17 -15.91 4.27 -15.06
CA TYR A 17 -14.78 4.68 -15.89
C TYR A 17 -13.77 3.54 -16.07
N ILE A 18 -13.38 2.85 -14.98
CA ILE A 18 -12.46 1.70 -15.05
C ILE A 18 -13.03 0.58 -15.93
N LYS A 19 -14.34 0.30 -15.85
CA LYS A 19 -14.98 -0.75 -16.67
C LYS A 19 -15.04 -0.42 -18.15
N GLN A 20 -15.11 0.87 -18.49
CA GLN A 20 -15.22 1.36 -19.87
C GLN A 20 -13.85 1.63 -20.51
N LEU A 21 -12.79 1.72 -19.70
CA LEU A 21 -11.45 2.00 -20.20
C LEU A 21 -10.86 0.82 -20.95
N ALA A 22 -10.24 1.13 -22.09
CA ALA A 22 -9.46 0.16 -22.84
C ALA A 22 -8.32 -0.40 -21.95
N PRO A 23 -8.03 -1.72 -21.99
CA PRO A 23 -7.00 -2.35 -21.18
C PRO A 23 -5.63 -1.67 -21.30
N GLU A 24 -5.27 -1.18 -22.48
CA GLU A 24 -4.00 -0.49 -22.75
C GLU A 24 -3.86 0.79 -21.93
N LYS A 25 -4.96 1.54 -21.75
CA LYS A 25 -4.98 2.75 -20.92
C LYS A 25 -4.83 2.40 -19.44
N LEU A 26 -5.51 1.36 -18.97
CA LEU A 26 -5.36 0.89 -17.58
C LEU A 26 -3.92 0.41 -17.32
N GLN A 27 -3.31 -0.27 -18.28
CA GLN A 27 -1.92 -0.68 -18.18
C GLN A 27 -0.97 0.51 -18.09
N GLN A 28 -1.18 1.58 -18.88
CA GLN A 28 -0.39 2.81 -18.78
C GLN A 28 -0.54 3.47 -17.41
N LEU A 29 -1.76 3.54 -16.86
CA LEU A 29 -2.01 4.06 -15.53
C LEU A 29 -1.27 3.26 -14.45
N ILE A 30 -1.34 1.92 -14.48
CA ILE A 30 -0.64 1.06 -13.51
C ILE A 30 0.88 1.22 -13.58
N LYS A 31 1.42 1.45 -14.79
CA LYS A 31 2.86 1.66 -15.01
C LYS A 31 3.34 3.03 -14.52
N ASN A 32 2.45 4.00 -14.34
CA ASN A 32 2.81 5.31 -13.80
C ASN A 32 3.45 5.15 -12.40
N PRO A 33 4.67 5.67 -12.16
CA PRO A 33 5.29 5.60 -10.84
C PRO A 33 4.48 6.31 -9.74
N ASP A 34 3.75 7.37 -10.10
CA ASP A 34 3.03 8.24 -9.15
C ASP A 34 1.59 7.77 -8.87
N ILE A 35 1.18 6.61 -9.42
CA ILE A 35 -0.16 6.09 -9.16
C ILE A 35 -0.33 5.76 -7.68
N SER A 36 -1.45 6.21 -7.10
CA SER A 36 -1.74 5.96 -5.70
C SER A 36 -2.12 4.49 -5.46
N GLU A 37 -1.81 3.96 -4.27
CA GLU A 37 -2.30 2.64 -3.86
C GLU A 37 -3.83 2.55 -3.87
N ALA A 38 -4.53 3.65 -3.62
CA ALA A 38 -5.99 3.70 -3.63
C ALA A 38 -6.52 3.47 -5.05
N ASP A 39 -5.93 4.12 -6.05
CA ASP A 39 -6.30 3.95 -7.45
C ASP A 39 -5.99 2.54 -7.94
N LEU A 40 -4.83 1.99 -7.55
CA LEU A 40 -4.50 0.60 -7.86
C LEU A 40 -5.51 -0.39 -7.25
N LYS A 41 -5.92 -0.18 -5.99
CA LYS A 41 -6.97 -1.00 -5.34
C LYS A 41 -8.32 -0.85 -6.04
N LEU A 42 -8.66 0.33 -6.54
CA LEU A 42 -9.87 0.54 -7.34
C LEU A 42 -9.80 -0.19 -8.68
N ILE A 43 -8.69 -0.09 -9.40
CA ILE A 43 -8.48 -0.79 -10.68
C ILE A 43 -8.57 -2.31 -10.46
N GLN A 44 -7.83 -2.85 -9.49
CA GLN A 44 -7.83 -4.27 -9.14
C GLN A 44 -9.23 -4.81 -8.85
N LYS A 45 -10.06 -4.05 -8.12
CA LYS A 45 -11.41 -4.49 -7.72
C LYS A 45 -12.46 -4.40 -8.82
N ASN A 46 -12.29 -3.47 -9.77
CA ASN A 46 -13.36 -3.11 -10.70
C ASN A 46 -13.06 -3.48 -12.17
N THR A 47 -11.83 -3.83 -12.50
CA THR A 47 -11.50 -4.34 -13.83
C THR A 47 -12.05 -5.76 -14.04
N GLY A 48 -12.61 -6.02 -15.22
CA GLY A 48 -13.00 -7.37 -15.65
C GLY A 48 -11.87 -8.11 -16.38
N ASN A 49 -10.74 -7.46 -16.62
CA ASN A 49 -9.61 -8.04 -17.35
C ASN A 49 -8.59 -8.62 -16.35
N GLU A 50 -8.37 -9.94 -16.41
CA GLU A 50 -7.51 -10.64 -15.44
C GLU A 50 -6.04 -10.21 -15.55
N THR A 51 -5.53 -9.92 -16.75
CA THR A 51 -4.17 -9.39 -16.93
C THR A 51 -3.99 -8.04 -16.25
N ILE A 52 -4.96 -7.13 -16.38
CA ILE A 52 -4.92 -5.82 -15.70
C ILE A 52 -5.00 -5.98 -14.18
N LYS A 53 -5.86 -6.89 -13.72
CA LYS A 53 -5.98 -7.20 -12.29
C LYS A 53 -4.69 -7.77 -11.72
N GLN A 54 -4.02 -8.66 -12.45
CA GLN A 54 -2.73 -9.22 -12.06
C GLN A 54 -1.65 -8.12 -12.00
N LEU A 55 -1.55 -7.27 -13.03
CA LEU A 55 -0.61 -6.14 -13.05
C LEU A 55 -0.83 -5.17 -11.88
N ALA A 56 -2.08 -4.84 -11.56
CA ALA A 56 -2.40 -3.99 -10.40
C ALA A 56 -2.01 -4.68 -9.08
N THR A 57 -2.20 -6.00 -8.99
CA THR A 57 -1.83 -6.80 -7.81
C THR A 57 -0.31 -6.82 -7.62
N GLU A 58 0.45 -7.08 -8.67
CA GLU A 58 1.91 -7.08 -8.65
C GLU A 58 2.47 -5.71 -8.26
N LYS A 59 1.92 -4.63 -8.83
CA LYS A 59 2.30 -3.26 -8.47
C LYS A 59 2.00 -2.95 -7.00
N LEU A 60 0.82 -3.34 -6.50
CA LEU A 60 0.48 -3.19 -5.08
C LEU A 60 1.41 -3.98 -4.17
N GLN A 61 1.77 -5.21 -4.55
CA GLN A 61 2.71 -6.03 -3.79
C GLN A 61 4.08 -5.36 -3.74
N HIS A 62 4.59 -4.87 -4.87
CA HIS A 62 5.87 -4.16 -4.95
C HIS A 62 5.89 -2.92 -4.05
N LEU A 63 4.85 -2.07 -4.11
CA LEU A 63 4.75 -0.89 -3.24
C LEU A 63 4.70 -1.27 -1.76
N ASN A 64 3.97 -2.34 -1.41
CA ASN A 64 3.91 -2.83 -0.04
C ASN A 64 5.28 -3.33 0.44
N SER A 65 6.00 -4.09 -0.39
CA SER A 65 7.35 -4.58 -0.11
C SER A 65 8.35 -3.44 0.08
N GLN A 66 8.29 -2.41 -0.76
CA GLN A 66 9.14 -1.24 -0.63
C GLN A 66 8.89 -0.51 0.70
N ALA A 67 7.62 -0.24 1.03
CA ALA A 67 7.25 0.42 2.28
C ALA A 67 7.67 -0.40 3.52
N ILE A 68 7.50 -1.73 3.48
CA ILE A 68 7.99 -2.63 4.55
C ILE A 68 9.50 -2.48 4.71
N GLN A 69 10.26 -2.50 3.62
CA GLN A 69 11.72 -2.39 3.68
C GLN A 69 12.16 -1.03 4.26
N GLU A 70 11.51 0.06 3.86
CA GLU A 70 11.76 1.40 4.41
C GLU A 70 11.49 1.45 5.92
N SER A 71 10.35 0.92 6.36
CA SER A 71 9.97 0.88 7.77
C SER A 71 10.87 -0.04 8.61
N LEU A 72 11.30 -1.18 8.09
CA LEU A 72 12.29 -2.05 8.73
C LEU A 72 13.64 -1.33 8.88
N ASN A 73 14.10 -0.64 7.83
CA ASN A 73 15.36 0.11 7.84
C ASN A 73 15.31 1.27 8.83
N SER A 74 14.20 2.02 8.84
CA SER A 74 13.95 3.12 9.78
C SER A 74 14.01 2.62 11.22
N TYR A 75 13.28 1.54 11.55
CA TYR A 75 13.28 0.97 12.89
C TYR A 75 14.69 0.53 13.32
N ARG A 76 15.42 -0.21 12.46
CA ARG A 76 16.78 -0.70 12.76
C ARG A 76 17.77 0.44 12.99
N ARG A 77 17.73 1.49 12.17
CA ARG A 77 18.59 2.67 12.33
C ARG A 77 18.37 3.38 13.67
N LEU A 78 17.13 3.35 14.17
CA LEU A 78 16.72 4.05 15.38
C LEU A 78 16.69 3.15 16.62
N HIS A 79 17.05 1.87 16.48
CA HIS A 79 16.93 0.87 17.54
C HIS A 79 17.63 1.32 18.83
N ASP A 80 18.89 1.75 18.69
CA ASP A 80 19.71 2.19 19.82
C ASP A 80 19.66 3.72 20.04
N ALA A 81 18.91 4.44 19.19
CA ALA A 81 18.79 5.88 19.28
C ALA A 81 17.93 6.29 20.47
N ARG A 82 18.46 7.20 21.29
CA ARG A 82 17.79 7.74 22.49
C ARG A 82 17.08 9.05 22.18
N GLY A 83 16.10 9.38 23.01
CA GLY A 83 15.36 10.64 22.95
C GLY A 83 13.97 10.52 22.34
N TRP A 84 13.14 11.54 22.59
CA TRP A 84 11.72 11.52 22.26
C TRP A 84 11.44 11.39 20.76
N ALA A 85 12.19 12.12 19.93
CA ALA A 85 12.05 12.05 18.47
C ALA A 85 12.34 10.64 17.92
N ALA A 86 13.39 9.98 18.43
CA ALA A 86 13.72 8.61 18.04
C ALA A 86 12.62 7.62 18.47
N SER A 87 12.04 7.80 19.65
CA SER A 87 10.91 6.99 20.12
C SER A 87 9.67 7.16 19.23
N ILE A 88 9.33 8.39 18.83
CA ILE A 88 8.20 8.65 17.91
C ILE A 88 8.44 7.97 16.56
N ALA A 89 9.62 8.14 15.97
CA ALA A 89 9.94 7.57 14.66
C ALA A 89 9.97 6.02 14.67
N ARG A 90 10.44 5.41 15.77
CA ARG A 90 10.30 3.95 15.97
C ARG A 90 8.83 3.52 16.04
N ALA A 91 8.01 4.23 16.81
CA ALA A 91 6.58 3.93 16.92
C ALA A 91 5.85 4.06 15.57
N GLN A 92 6.17 5.08 14.77
CA GLN A 92 5.65 5.24 13.41
C GLN A 92 6.03 4.07 12.51
N SER A 93 7.30 3.65 12.55
CA SER A 93 7.80 2.51 11.77
C SER A 93 7.09 1.21 12.19
N LEU A 94 6.90 0.97 13.49
CA LEU A 94 6.17 -0.19 14.00
C LEU A 94 4.69 -0.18 13.57
N ASN A 95 4.05 0.98 13.58
CA ASN A 95 2.66 1.13 13.14
C ASN A 95 2.50 0.86 11.64
N ASP A 96 3.43 1.37 10.82
CA ASP A 96 3.42 1.06 9.39
C ASP A 96 3.65 -0.44 9.15
N LEU A 97 4.63 -1.08 9.82
CA LEU A 97 4.85 -2.52 9.70
C LEU A 97 3.60 -3.33 10.08
N LYS A 98 2.88 -2.94 11.16
CA LYS A 98 1.60 -3.57 11.54
C LYS A 98 0.53 -3.41 10.46
N TYR A 99 0.40 -2.22 9.88
CA TYR A 99 -0.56 -1.96 8.80
C TYR A 99 -0.24 -2.79 7.54
N ARG A 100 1.03 -2.82 7.14
CA ARG A 100 1.53 -3.48 5.92
C ARG A 100 1.52 -5.01 6.03
N TYR A 101 1.59 -5.56 7.24
CA TYR A 101 1.62 -7.00 7.51
C TYR A 101 0.51 -7.79 6.81
N LYS A 102 -0.69 -7.22 6.66
CA LYS A 102 -1.84 -7.89 6.04
C LYS A 102 -1.55 -8.38 4.62
N ASN A 103 -0.86 -7.56 3.83
CA ASN A 103 -0.57 -7.81 2.42
C ASN A 103 0.91 -8.18 2.19
N ALA A 104 1.66 -8.46 3.26
CA ALA A 104 3.04 -8.88 3.17
C ALA A 104 3.16 -10.34 2.68
N THR A 105 4.23 -10.63 1.96
CA THR A 105 4.63 -12.01 1.62
C THR A 105 4.93 -12.81 2.89
N PRO A 106 4.93 -14.16 2.84
CA PRO A 106 5.29 -14.99 3.99
C PRO A 106 6.65 -14.62 4.60
N ASP A 107 7.67 -14.39 3.78
CA ASP A 107 9.01 -14.03 4.24
C ASP A 107 9.06 -12.66 4.92
N GLU A 108 8.34 -11.68 4.37
CA GLU A 108 8.21 -10.34 4.98
C GLU A 108 7.44 -10.41 6.31
N LYS A 109 6.41 -11.25 6.40
CA LYS A 109 5.66 -11.46 7.64
C LYS A 109 6.54 -11.98 8.76
N VAL A 110 7.47 -12.89 8.46
CA VAL A 110 8.46 -13.36 9.45
C VAL A 110 9.32 -12.20 9.92
N LYS A 111 9.92 -11.43 9.01
CA LYS A 111 10.77 -10.27 9.35
C LYS A 111 10.02 -9.22 10.18
N ILE A 112 8.78 -8.91 9.83
CA ILE A 112 7.93 -7.98 10.58
C ILE A 112 7.67 -8.53 11.98
N ARG A 113 7.30 -9.81 12.08
CA ARG A 113 7.00 -10.46 13.36
C ARG A 113 8.18 -10.43 14.31
N ASP A 114 9.39 -10.69 13.82
CA ASP A 114 10.61 -10.65 14.63
C ASP A 114 10.82 -9.27 15.25
N ILE A 115 10.65 -8.20 14.46
CA ILE A 115 10.74 -6.83 14.95
C ILE A 115 9.64 -6.51 15.97
N LEU A 116 8.39 -6.91 15.70
CA LEU A 116 7.28 -6.62 16.59
C LEU A 116 7.38 -7.35 17.94
N HIS A 117 7.96 -8.55 17.99
CA HIS A 117 8.21 -9.25 19.24
C HIS A 117 9.32 -8.60 20.06
N ASN A 118 10.39 -8.14 19.41
CA ASN A 118 11.52 -7.50 20.08
C ASN A 118 11.24 -6.06 20.53
N ALA A 119 10.11 -5.48 20.11
CA ALA A 119 9.71 -4.11 20.46
C ALA A 119 8.82 -4.02 21.72
N ASN A 120 8.32 -5.16 22.22
CA ASN A 120 7.56 -5.26 23.47
C ASN A 120 8.49 -5.63 24.63
#